data_AF-A0AAT9RUL4-F1
#
_entry.id   AF-A0AAT9RUL4-F1
#
_cell.length_a   1.000
_cell.length_b   1.000
_cell.length_c   1.000
_cell.angle_alpha   90.00
_cell.angle_beta   90.00
_cell.angle_gamma   90.00
#
_symmetry.space_group_name_H-M   'P 1'
#
loop_
_entity.id
_entity.type
_entity.pdbx_description
1 polymer ?
#
loop_
_entity_poly.entity_id
_entity_poly.type
_entity_poly.pdbx_seq_one_letter_code
_entity_poly.pdbx_strand_id
1 'polypeptide(L)'
;MTDAQFSRAVSAWLDEQQVVPEWTFIDPSATSFSTQLWTDRHPVVALANNEVLNGIRSVSTALGSGLLRVHRSCRGLLDELPGYAWPEETTARGEDKPIKCHDRSCDGLRYVIHSTAHVWRQVSDVLKDNG
;
A
#
# COMPACT_ATOMS: atom_id res chain seq x y z
N MET A 1 2.65 18.35 10.85
CA MET A 1 3.89 18.19 10.06
C MET A 1 3.60 18.71 8.66
N THR A 2 4.46 19.53 8.09
CA THR A 2 4.32 20.00 6.70
C THR A 2 4.83 18.96 5.71
N ASP A 3 4.46 19.06 4.43
CA ASP A 3 4.96 18.18 3.37
C ASP A 3 6.50 18.16 3.34
N ALA A 4 7.14 19.33 3.46
CA ALA A 4 8.60 19.42 3.48
C ALA A 4 9.23 18.75 4.71
N GLN A 5 8.60 18.85 5.88
CA GLN A 5 9.05 18.12 7.07
C GLN A 5 8.89 16.61 6.89
N PHE A 6 7.79 16.18 6.27
CA PHE A 6 7.53 14.77 6.05
C PHE A 6 8.47 14.16 5.01
N SER A 7 8.71 14.86 3.90
CA SER A 7 9.64 14.47 2.84
C SER A 7 11.04 14.21 3.43
N ARG A 8 11.56 15.17 4.21
CA ARG A 8 12.85 15.00 4.91
C ARG A 8 12.86 13.83 5.89
N ALA A 9 11.77 13.61 6.61
CA ALA A 9 11.67 12.48 7.53
C ALA A 9 11.70 11.13 6.79
N VAL A 10 11.03 11.04 5.64
CA VAL A 10 11.08 9.85 4.77
C VAL A 10 12.49 9.62 4.23
N SER A 11 13.16 10.64 3.71
CA SER A 11 14.53 10.51 3.21
C SER A 11 15.50 10.07 4.30
N ALA A 12 15.46 10.71 5.47
CA ALA A 12 16.31 10.35 6.60
C ALA A 12 16.07 8.91 7.09
N TRP A 13 14.80 8.47 7.10
CA TRP A 13 14.46 7.10 7.45
C TRP A 13 14.99 6.08 6.42
N LEU A 14 14.86 6.36 5.13
CA LEU A 14 15.41 5.50 4.06
C LEU A 14 16.93 5.40 4.14
N ASP A 15 17.61 6.51 4.41
CA ASP A 15 19.06 6.56 4.61
C ASP A 15 19.49 5.73 5.83
N GLU A 16 18.75 5.82 6.94
CA GLU A 16 18.98 5.00 8.14
C GLU A 16 18.81 3.50 7.85
N GLN A 17 17.80 3.13 7.04
CA GLN A 17 17.61 1.75 6.62
C GLN A 17 18.59 1.29 5.54
N GLN A 18 19.36 2.23 4.97
CA GLN A 18 20.26 2.00 3.82
C GLN A 18 19.53 1.39 2.60
N VAL A 19 18.30 1.86 2.35
CA VAL A 19 17.44 1.37 1.26
C VAL A 19 17.16 2.49 0.27
N VAL A 20 17.35 2.19 -1.02
CA VAL A 20 16.86 3.04 -2.11
C VAL A 20 15.69 2.31 -2.78
N PRO A 21 14.44 2.80 -2.64
CA PRO A 21 13.30 2.15 -3.27
C PRO A 21 13.37 2.32 -4.80
N GLU A 22 13.03 1.27 -5.53
CA GLU A 22 12.87 1.35 -6.98
C GLU A 22 11.67 2.23 -7.34
N TRP A 23 10.60 2.17 -6.55
CA TRP A 23 9.39 2.98 -6.72
C TRP A 23 8.84 3.43 -5.37
N THR A 24 8.44 4.69 -5.30
CA THR A 24 7.65 5.25 -4.18
C THR A 24 6.25 5.59 -4.68
N PHE A 25 5.25 4.85 -4.21
CA PHE A 25 3.86 5.09 -4.58
C PHE A 25 3.19 6.10 -3.65
N ILE A 26 2.57 7.13 -4.24
CA ILE A 26 1.89 8.21 -3.51
C ILE A 26 0.40 8.16 -3.78
N ASP A 27 -0.40 8.41 -2.74
CA ASP A 27 -1.85 8.56 -2.89
C ASP A 27 -2.16 9.65 -3.93
N PRO A 28 -2.97 9.38 -4.97
CA PRO A 28 -3.34 10.37 -5.99
C PRO A 28 -3.97 11.65 -5.44
N SER A 29 -4.53 11.62 -4.23
CA SER A 29 -5.09 12.79 -3.56
C SER A 29 -4.03 13.66 -2.84
N ALA A 30 -2.81 13.14 -2.64
CA ALA A 30 -1.71 13.83 -1.95
C ALA A 30 -0.80 14.61 -2.93
N THR A 31 -1.39 15.37 -3.85
CA THR A 31 -0.66 16.09 -4.92
C THR A 31 0.40 17.07 -4.39
N SER A 32 0.12 17.75 -3.27
CA SER A 32 1.08 18.69 -2.67
C SER A 32 2.33 17.96 -2.17
N PHE A 33 2.15 16.78 -1.57
CA PHE A 33 3.26 15.96 -1.10
C PHE A 33 4.06 15.36 -2.25
N SER A 34 3.40 14.91 -3.33
CA SER A 34 4.06 14.47 -4.55
C SER A 34 4.94 15.58 -5.16
N THR A 35 4.42 16.81 -5.19
CA THR A 35 5.18 18.00 -5.66
C THR A 35 6.37 18.29 -4.76
N GLN A 36 6.22 18.13 -3.45
CA GLN A 36 7.30 18.29 -2.50
C GLN A 36 8.42 17.26 -2.72
N LEU A 37 8.07 15.97 -2.87
CA LEU A 37 9.03 14.90 -3.13
C LEU A 37 9.80 15.15 -4.43
N TRP A 38 9.12 15.64 -5.48
CA TRP A 38 9.77 16.04 -6.73
C TRP A 38 10.75 17.21 -6.52
N THR A 39 10.35 18.22 -5.75
CA THR A 39 11.18 19.39 -5.41
C THR A 39 12.44 18.99 -4.64
N ASP A 40 12.29 18.06 -3.70
CA ASP A 40 13.38 17.52 -2.87
C ASP A 40 14.22 16.46 -3.61
N ARG A 41 13.89 16.16 -4.87
CA ARG A 41 14.56 15.16 -5.72
C ARG A 41 14.54 13.75 -5.12
N HIS A 42 13.45 13.39 -4.43
CA HIS A 42 13.22 12.03 -3.97
C HIS A 42 13.19 11.07 -5.17
N PRO A 43 13.86 9.91 -5.11
CA PRO A 43 13.96 8.99 -6.23
C PRO A 43 12.61 8.36 -6.58
N VAL A 44 12.30 8.35 -7.89
CA VAL A 44 11.29 7.52 -8.56
C VAL A 44 9.93 7.46 -7.84
N VAL A 45 9.14 8.53 -8.03
CA VAL A 45 7.79 8.65 -7.49
C VAL A 45 6.74 8.29 -8.55
N ALA A 46 5.72 7.53 -8.15
CA ALA A 46 4.56 7.22 -8.99
C ALA A 46 3.25 7.41 -8.23
N LEU A 47 2.18 7.73 -8.94
CA LEU A 47 0.84 7.72 -8.35
C LEU A 47 0.37 6.27 -8.16
N ALA A 48 -0.19 5.98 -7.00
CA ALA A 48 -0.76 4.68 -6.70
C ALA A 48 -2.07 4.45 -7.47
N ASN A 49 -2.32 3.21 -7.90
CA ASN A 49 -3.68 2.80 -8.22
C ASN A 49 -4.46 2.65 -6.90
N ASN A 50 -5.44 3.54 -6.69
CA ASN A 50 -6.21 3.62 -5.46
C ASN A 50 -7.57 2.90 -5.53
N GLU A 51 -7.84 2.08 -6.55
CA GLU A 51 -9.05 1.25 -6.62
C GLU A 51 -9.15 0.35 -5.38
N VAL A 52 -10.17 0.60 -4.55
CA VAL A 52 -10.30 -0.03 -3.23
C VAL A 52 -10.56 -1.54 -3.36
N LEU A 53 -11.63 -1.92 -4.08
CA LEU A 53 -12.04 -3.33 -4.19
C LEU A 53 -10.98 -4.19 -4.89
N ASN A 54 -10.49 -3.74 -6.03
CA ASN A 54 -9.46 -4.47 -6.78
C ASN A 54 -8.12 -4.49 -6.02
N GLY A 55 -7.82 -3.43 -5.26
CA GLY A 55 -6.67 -3.40 -4.35
C GLY A 55 -6.79 -4.44 -3.23
N ILE A 56 -7.93 -4.52 -2.55
CA ILE A 56 -8.19 -5.52 -1.50
C ILE A 56 -8.05 -6.94 -2.06
N ARG A 57 -8.65 -7.21 -3.23
CA ARG A 57 -8.51 -8.51 -3.92
C ARG A 57 -7.05 -8.85 -4.22
N SER A 58 -6.26 -7.85 -4.60
CA SER A 58 -4.83 -8.02 -4.87
C SER A 58 -4.05 -8.37 -3.61
N VAL A 59 -4.29 -7.67 -2.50
CA VAL A 59 -3.66 -7.96 -1.19
C VAL A 59 -4.06 -9.36 -0.70
N SER A 60 -5.35 -9.70 -0.77
CA SER A 60 -5.87 -11.01 -0.40
C SER A 60 -5.22 -12.14 -1.22
N THR A 61 -5.10 -11.95 -2.54
CA THR A 61 -4.42 -12.91 -3.43
C THR A 61 -2.95 -13.07 -3.06
N ALA A 62 -2.23 -11.97 -2.81
CA ALA A 62 -0.81 -12.01 -2.48
C ALA A 62 -0.56 -12.70 -1.12
N LEU A 63 -1.41 -12.45 -0.11
CA LEU A 63 -1.34 -13.14 1.17
C LEU A 63 -1.69 -14.63 1.03
N GLY A 64 -2.81 -14.94 0.37
CA GLY A 64 -3.30 -16.31 0.21
C GLY A 64 -2.40 -17.22 -0.63
N SER A 65 -1.64 -16.64 -1.58
CA SER A 65 -0.62 -17.35 -2.36
C SER A 65 0.75 -17.43 -1.68
N GLY A 66 0.92 -16.78 -0.52
CA GLY A 66 2.20 -16.73 0.19
C GLY A 66 3.27 -15.82 -0.46
N LEU A 67 2.92 -15.07 -1.51
CA LEU A 67 3.78 -14.07 -2.16
C LEU A 67 4.03 -12.83 -1.29
N LEU A 68 3.11 -12.53 -0.38
CA LEU A 68 3.24 -11.47 0.61
C LEU A 68 3.31 -12.06 2.01
N ARG A 69 4.32 -11.65 2.78
CA ARG A 69 4.45 -11.94 4.21
C ARG A 69 4.72 -10.65 4.97
N VAL A 70 4.12 -10.51 6.14
CA VAL A 70 4.29 -9.34 7.01
C VAL A 70 5.21 -9.70 8.16
N HIS A 71 6.29 -8.96 8.34
CA HIS A 71 7.20 -9.18 9.47
C HIS A 71 6.57 -8.66 10.79
N ARG A 72 6.85 -9.34 11.90
CA ARG A 72 6.31 -9.02 13.24
C ARG A 72 6.61 -7.60 13.75
N SER A 73 7.60 -6.92 13.14
CA SER A 73 7.94 -5.52 13.49
C SER A 73 7.00 -4.49 12.89
N CYS A 74 6.17 -4.87 11.91
CA CYS A 74 5.19 -3.98 11.26
C CYS A 74 3.96 -3.77 12.16
N ARG A 75 4.16 -3.30 13.40
CA ARG A 75 3.13 -3.20 14.43
C ARG A 75 1.92 -2.38 14.00
N GLY A 76 2.14 -1.20 13.40
CA GLY A 76 1.06 -0.37 12.88
C GLY A 76 0.15 -1.12 11.91
N LEU A 77 0.72 -1.83 10.93
CA LEU A 77 -0.07 -2.65 10.01
C LEU A 77 -0.78 -3.81 10.73
N LEU A 78 -0.09 -4.51 11.61
CA LEU A 78 -0.65 -5.67 12.33
C LEU A 78 -1.80 -5.28 13.27
N ASP A 79 -1.74 -4.09 13.86
CA ASP A 79 -2.78 -3.56 14.74
C ASP A 79 -4.00 -3.07 13.93
N GLU A 80 -3.78 -2.57 12.71
CA GLU A 80 -4.83 -2.07 11.81
C GLU A 80 -5.55 -3.19 11.01
N LEU A 81 -4.84 -4.23 10.59
CA LEU A 81 -5.38 -5.32 9.76
C LEU A 81 -6.68 -5.95 10.31
N PRO A 82 -6.83 -6.23 11.62
CA PRO A 82 -8.08 -6.77 12.17
C PRO A 82 -9.28 -5.82 12.04
N GLY A 83 -9.03 -4.52 11.98
CA GLY A 83 -10.06 -3.48 11.86
C GLY A 83 -10.56 -3.26 10.44
N TYR A 84 -9.91 -3.84 9.43
CA TYR A 84 -10.26 -3.70 8.03
C TYR A 84 -11.45 -4.60 7.66
N ALA A 85 -12.62 -4.23 8.18
CA ALA A 85 -13.87 -5.00 8.09
C ALA A 85 -14.94 -4.28 7.24
N TRP A 86 -15.91 -5.05 6.77
CA TRP A 86 -17.06 -4.55 6.02
C TRP A 86 -18.21 -4.22 6.98
N PRO A 87 -18.84 -3.04 6.89
CA PRO A 87 -20.05 -2.74 7.67
C PRO A 87 -21.23 -3.57 7.15
N GLU A 88 -21.88 -4.34 8.02
CA GLU A 88 -23.02 -5.23 7.69
C GLU A 88 -24.16 -4.49 6.94
N GLU A 89 -24.38 -3.21 7.24
CA GLU A 89 -25.45 -2.39 6.64
C GLU A 89 -25.14 -1.87 5.21
N THR A 90 -23.86 -1.72 4.86
CA THR A 90 -23.47 -1.15 3.54
C THR A 90 -23.51 -2.17 2.41
N THR A 91 -23.26 -3.45 2.72
CA THR A 91 -23.43 -4.56 1.78
C THR A 91 -24.87 -4.65 1.26
N ALA A 92 -25.87 -4.30 2.10
CA ALA A 92 -27.28 -4.29 1.73
C ALA A 92 -27.68 -3.14 0.79
N ARG A 93 -26.87 -2.08 0.68
CA ARG A 93 -27.10 -0.91 -0.18
C ARG A 93 -26.28 -0.91 -1.47
N GLY A 94 -25.48 -1.97 -1.70
CA GLY A 94 -24.57 -2.07 -2.85
C GLY A 94 -23.33 -1.17 -2.72
N GLU A 95 -23.09 -0.59 -1.55
CA GLU A 95 -21.89 0.20 -1.27
C GLU A 95 -20.82 -0.73 -0.69
N ASP A 96 -19.96 -1.25 -1.55
CA ASP A 96 -18.84 -2.10 -1.15
C ASP A 96 -17.65 -1.19 -0.78
N LYS A 97 -17.69 -0.60 0.43
CA LYS A 97 -16.53 0.08 1.04
C LYS A 97 -16.25 -0.38 2.49
N PRO A 98 -14.98 -0.58 2.88
CA PRO A 98 -14.63 -0.97 4.24
C PRO A 98 -14.87 0.18 5.24
N ILE A 99 -14.96 -0.16 6.52
CA ILE A 99 -15.03 0.83 7.61
C ILE A 99 -13.75 1.65 7.62
N LYS A 100 -13.88 2.97 7.47
CA LYS A 100 -12.73 3.89 7.43
C LYS A 100 -12.26 4.26 8.84
N CYS A 101 -11.60 3.32 9.52
CA CYS A 101 -11.04 3.53 10.86
C CYS A 101 -9.65 2.91 10.94
N HIS A 102 -8.63 3.71 11.27
CA HIS A 102 -7.24 3.28 11.40
C HIS A 102 -6.76 2.44 10.19
N ASP A 103 -6.80 3.02 8.99
CA ASP A 103 -6.55 2.33 7.72
C ASP A 103 -5.27 2.76 6.99
N ARG A 104 -4.45 3.63 7.60
CA ARG A 104 -3.32 4.28 6.91
C ARG A 104 -2.26 3.28 6.45
N SER A 105 -1.92 2.32 7.31
CA SER A 105 -0.95 1.26 7.00
C SER A 105 -1.55 0.26 6.01
N CYS A 106 -2.84 -0.07 6.17
CA CYS A 106 -3.58 -0.92 5.23
C CYS A 106 -3.67 -0.32 3.82
N ASP A 107 -3.94 0.99 3.72
CA ASP A 107 -3.96 1.71 2.45
C ASP A 107 -2.57 1.80 1.83
N GLY A 108 -1.53 2.07 2.63
CA GLY A 108 -0.14 2.02 2.17
C GLY A 108 0.24 0.67 1.57
N LEU A 109 -0.12 -0.43 2.25
CA LEU A 109 0.09 -1.79 1.74
C LEU A 109 -0.68 -2.02 0.43
N ARG A 110 -1.96 -1.64 0.40
CA ARG A 110 -2.84 -1.81 -0.77
C ARG A 110 -2.31 -1.07 -1.98
N TYR A 111 -1.82 0.15 -1.82
CA TYR A 111 -1.23 0.96 -2.89
C TYR A 111 -0.02 0.27 -3.53
N VAL A 112 0.91 -0.23 -2.73
CA VAL A 112 2.10 -0.92 -3.24
C VAL A 112 1.69 -2.21 -3.97
N ILE A 113 0.89 -3.06 -3.33
CA ILE A 113 0.53 -4.38 -3.88
C ILE A 113 -0.31 -4.25 -5.14
N HIS A 114 -1.27 -3.32 -5.17
CA HIS A 114 -2.14 -3.16 -6.31
C HIS A 114 -1.44 -2.50 -7.51
N SER A 115 -0.65 -1.46 -7.27
CA SER A 115 0.06 -0.75 -8.35
C SER A 115 1.12 -1.63 -9.03
N THR A 116 1.71 -2.57 -8.28
CA THR A 116 2.70 -3.53 -8.78
C THR A 116 2.10 -4.87 -9.21
N ALA A 117 0.78 -5.00 -9.25
CA ALA A 117 0.10 -6.27 -9.54
C ALA A 117 0.54 -6.93 -10.86
N HIS A 118 0.88 -6.14 -11.87
CA HIS A 118 1.37 -6.63 -13.15
C HIS A 118 2.73 -7.34 -13.04
N VAL A 119 3.54 -7.03 -12.02
CA VAL A 119 4.86 -7.63 -11.78
C VAL A 119 4.73 -9.02 -11.16
N TRP A 120 3.92 -9.15 -10.11
CA TRP A 120 3.91 -10.36 -9.30
C TRP A 120 2.79 -11.35 -9.63
N ARG A 121 1.71 -10.94 -10.32
CA ARG A 121 0.62 -11.88 -10.66
C ARG A 121 1.07 -13.01 -11.58
N GLN A 122 1.98 -12.73 -12.52
CA GLN A 122 2.52 -13.74 -13.43
C GLN A 122 3.31 -14.83 -12.69
N VAL A 123 3.92 -14.49 -11.55
CA VAL A 123 4.64 -15.44 -10.70
C VAL A 123 3.65 -16.37 -9.97
N SER A 124 2.48 -15.86 -9.57
CA SER A 124 1.47 -16.66 -8.89
C SER A 124 0.92 -17.81 -9.74
N ASP A 125 0.78 -17.61 -11.04
CA ASP A 125 0.22 -18.62 -11.93
C ASP A 125 1.24 -19.77 -12.13
N VAL A 126 2.52 -19.43 -12.27
CA VAL A 126 3.61 -20.41 -12.38
C VAL A 126 3.77 -21.25 -11.09
N LEU A 127 3.55 -20.67 -9.92
CA LEU A 127 3.66 -21.40 -8.64
C LEU A 127 2.50 -22.37 -8.40
N LYS A 128 1.32 -22.13 -8.99
CA LYS A 128 0.16 -23.02 -8.86
C LYS A 128 0.24 -24.24 -9.77
N ASP A 129 0.89 -24.12 -10.93
CA ASP A 129 1.01 -25.20 -11.91
C ASP A 129 2.10 -26.24 -11.56
N ASN A 130 2.89 -26.00 -10.51
CA ASN A 130 3.99 -26.87 -10.07
C ASN A 130 3.72 -27.59 -8.73
N GLY A 131 2.47 -27.60 -8.27
CA GLY A 131 2.04 -28.21 -6.99
C GLY A 131 1.22 -29.48 -7.17
#